data_AF-A0A7Y2QAH6-F1
#
_entry.id   AF-A0A7Y2QAH6-F1
#
_cell.length_a   1.000
_cell.length_b   1.000
_cell.length_c   1.000
_cell.angle_alpha   90.00
_cell.angle_beta   90.00
_cell.angle_gamma   90.00
#
_symmetry.space_group_name_H-M   'P 1'
#
loop_
_entity.id
_entity.type
_entity.pdbx_description
1 polymer ?
#
loop_
_entity_poly.entity_id
_entity_poly.type
_entity_poly.pdbx_seq_one_letter_code
_entity_poly.pdbx_strand_id
1 'polypeptide(L)' 'MTSARVECARTSITDRAPFSDVVPEKLTSVDRWTRKAEEVLRLEAAGKSVDCIAEELGLSRASVVRVFRFVERAAAA' A
#
# COMPACT_ATOMS: atom_id res chain seq x y z
N MET A 1 42.40 24.17 -21.79
CA MET A 1 41.09 24.28 -21.10
C MET A 1 40.07 24.81 -22.09
N THR A 2 39.42 23.90 -22.81
CA THR A 2 38.43 24.22 -23.85
C THR A 2 37.05 23.82 -23.34
N SER A 3 36.26 24.81 -22.93
CA SER A 3 34.85 24.63 -22.58
C SER A 3 34.05 24.38 -23.86
N ALA A 4 33.64 23.14 -24.09
CA ALA A 4 32.66 22.81 -25.12
C ALA A 4 31.25 22.91 -24.50
N ARG A 5 30.49 23.90 -24.95
CA ARG A 5 29.02 23.94 -24.79
C ARG A 5 28.43 22.75 -25.55
N VAL A 6 27.58 21.97 -24.89
CA VAL A 6 26.66 21.04 -25.57
C VAL A 6 25.25 21.40 -25.14
N GLU A 7 24.61 22.21 -25.97
CA GLU A 7 23.17 22.27 -26.06
C GLU A 7 22.77 21.23 -27.10
N CYS A 8 22.07 20.16 -26.70
CA CYS A 8 21.58 19.15 -27.63
C CYS A 8 20.18 18.68 -27.23
N ALA A 9 19.23 19.26 -27.97
CA ALA A 9 18.05 18.64 -28.56
C ALA A 9 16.98 18.02 -27.64
N ARG A 10 15.87 18.76 -27.55
CA ARG A 10 14.50 18.24 -27.46
C ARG A 10 14.33 17.03 -28.40
N THR A 11 14.09 15.85 -27.84
CA THR A 11 13.41 14.77 -28.55
C THR A 11 12.00 14.65 -28.00
N SER A 12 11.08 15.21 -28.76
CA SER A 12 9.65 15.00 -28.70
C SER A 12 9.32 13.52 -28.81
N ILE A 13 8.91 12.90 -27.70
CA ILE A 13 8.10 11.69 -27.72
C ILE A 13 6.69 12.12 -27.36
N THR A 14 5.96 12.56 -28.37
CA THR A 14 4.49 12.48 -28.36
C THR A 14 4.13 11.20 -29.09
N ASP A 15 3.79 10.15 -28.34
CA ASP A 15 2.77 9.19 -28.78
C ASP A 15 2.09 8.54 -27.57
N ARG A 16 1.02 9.21 -27.14
CA ARG A 16 -0.30 8.65 -26.85
C ARG A 16 -0.37 7.21 -26.27
N ALA A 17 -0.39 7.15 -24.94
CA ALA A 17 -1.34 6.29 -24.23
C ALA A 17 -1.91 7.11 -23.07
N PRO A 18 -3.24 7.19 -22.89
CA PRO A 18 -3.82 7.84 -21.74
C PRO A 18 -3.51 6.91 -20.57
N PHE A 19 -2.46 7.19 -19.81
CA PHE A 19 -2.49 6.79 -18.41
C PHE A 19 -3.61 7.63 -17.84
N SER A 20 -4.80 7.03 -17.90
CA SER A 20 -6.02 7.46 -17.23
C SER A 20 -5.59 8.12 -15.94
N ASP A 21 -6.03 9.36 -15.77
CA ASP A 21 -6.10 10.04 -14.50
C ASP A 21 -6.86 9.14 -13.51
N VAL A 22 -6.22 8.08 -13.02
CA VAL A 22 -6.51 7.55 -11.72
C VAL A 22 -5.87 8.57 -10.78
N VAL A 23 -6.57 9.70 -10.67
CA VAL A 23 -6.60 10.50 -9.47
C VAL A 23 -6.58 9.46 -8.34
N PRO A 24 -5.60 9.47 -7.41
CA PRO A 24 -5.71 8.63 -6.24
C PRO A 24 -6.92 9.16 -5.48
N GLU A 25 -8.08 8.61 -5.84
CA GLU A 25 -9.37 8.83 -5.23
C GLU A 25 -9.07 8.66 -3.75
N LYS A 26 -9.28 9.72 -2.98
CA LYS A 26 -8.85 9.81 -1.59
C LYS A 26 -9.43 8.62 -0.83
N LEU A 27 -8.66 7.52 -0.76
CA LEU A 27 -9.05 6.32 -0.06
C LEU A 27 -9.42 6.77 1.33
N THR A 28 -10.69 6.58 1.67
CA THR A 28 -11.18 7.03 2.95
C THR A 28 -10.37 6.29 4.02
N SER A 29 -10.24 6.87 5.22
CA SER A 29 -9.52 6.21 6.31
C SER A 29 -10.04 4.78 6.58
N VAL A 30 -11.32 4.55 6.29
CA VAL A 30 -11.99 3.25 6.34
C VAL A 30 -11.42 2.28 5.32
N ASP A 31 -11.31 2.66 4.04
CA ASP A 31 -10.76 1.79 2.98
C ASP A 31 -9.32 1.38 3.27
N ARG A 32 -8.52 2.32 3.79
CA ARG A 32 -7.13 2.05 4.19
C ARG A 32 -7.08 1.05 5.36
N TRP A 33 -7.99 1.15 6.32
CA TRP A 33 -8.07 0.22 7.44
C TRP A 33 -8.53 -1.17 6.99
N THR A 34 -9.55 -1.25 6.14
CA THR A 34 -10.07 -2.51 5.58
C THR A 34 -8.98 -3.26 4.83
N ARG A 35 -8.26 -2.58 3.93
CA ARG A 35 -7.14 -3.20 3.21
C ARG A 35 -6.03 -3.70 4.13
N LYS A 36 -5.71 -2.96 5.19
CA LYS A 36 -4.73 -3.41 6.19
C LYS A 36 -5.22 -4.60 6.99
N ALA A 37 -6.51 -4.65 7.32
CA ALA A 37 -7.10 -5.78 8.02
C ALA A 37 -7.10 -7.05 7.16
N GLU A 38 -7.44 -6.93 5.87
CA GLU A 38 -7.33 -8.04 4.91
C GLU A 38 -5.90 -8.58 4.84
N GLU A 39 -4.91 -7.70 4.79
CA GLU A 39 -3.50 -8.11 4.74
C GLU A 39 -3.05 -8.81 6.04
N VAL A 40 -3.52 -8.34 7.19
CA VAL A 40 -3.29 -9.02 8.48
C VAL A 40 -3.84 -10.45 8.46
N LEU A 41 -5.07 -10.64 7.98
CA LEU A 41 -5.70 -11.97 7.90
C LEU A 41 -4.99 -12.87 6.88
N ARG A 42 -4.53 -12.32 5.76
CA ARG A 42 -3.76 -13.07 4.75
C ARG A 42 -2.46 -13.60 5.32
N LEU A 43 -1.73 -12.80 6.10
CA LEU A 43 -0.47 -13.21 6.71
C LEU A 43 -0.69 -14.18 7.89
N GLU A 44 -1.77 -14.03 8.65
CA GLU A 44 -2.15 -14.97 9.70
C GLU A 44 -2.50 -16.35 9.10
N ALA A 45 -3.27 -16.39 8.01
CA ALA A 45 -3.58 -17.63 7.30
C ALA A 45 -2.33 -18.30 6.69
N ALA A 46 -1.27 -17.53 6.42
CA ALA A 46 0.04 -18.06 6.03
C ALA A 46 0.87 -18.60 7.21
N GLY A 47 0.34 -18.57 8.44
CA GLY A 47 0.97 -19.05 9.66
C GLY A 47 1.97 -18.09 10.29
N LYS A 48 1.98 -16.80 9.88
CA LYS A 48 2.89 -15.81 10.49
C LYS A 48 2.45 -15.45 11.90
N SER A 49 3.42 -15.22 12.78
CA SER A 49 3.15 -14.76 14.15
C SER A 49 2.69 -13.30 14.16
N VAL A 50 1.98 -12.91 15.21
CA VAL A 50 1.47 -11.54 15.39
C VAL A 50 2.60 -10.51 15.34
N ASP A 51 3.75 -10.82 15.94
CA ASP A 51 4.90 -9.92 15.99
C ASP A 51 5.53 -9.74 14.60
N CYS A 52 5.68 -10.83 13.82
CA CYS A 52 6.14 -10.73 12.43
C CYS A 52 5.17 -9.94 11.55
N ILE A 53 3.87 -10.13 11.71
CA ILE A 53 2.84 -9.37 10.97
C ILE A 53 2.93 -7.88 11.31
N ALA A 54 3.12 -7.55 12.60
CA ALA A 54 3.24 -6.18 13.07
C ALA A 54 4.47 -5.48 12.44
N GLU A 55 5.62 -6.17 12.43
CA GLU A 55 6.84 -5.66 11.80
C GLU A 55 6.66 -5.46 10.29
N GLU A 56 6.11 -6.45 9.58
CA GLU A 56 5.97 -6.43 8.12
C GLU A 56 5.02 -5.34 7.62
N LEU A 57 3.94 -5.09 8.36
CA LEU A 57 2.92 -4.09 7.98
C LEU A 57 3.16 -2.71 8.61
N GLY A 58 4.23 -2.55 9.40
CA GLY A 58 4.51 -1.33 10.14
C GLY A 58 3.38 -0.96 11.11
N LEU A 59 2.82 -1.97 11.78
CA LEU A 59 1.73 -1.85 12.74
C LEU A 59 2.23 -2.13 14.15
N SER A 60 1.47 -1.67 15.15
CA SER A 60 1.68 -2.16 16.52
C SER A 60 1.02 -3.52 16.70
N ARG A 61 1.61 -4.36 17.56
CA ARG A 61 1.02 -5.64 17.98
C ARG A 61 -0.43 -5.49 18.44
N ALA A 62 -0.73 -4.42 19.19
CA ALA A 62 -2.08 -4.10 19.64
C ALA A 62 -3.05 -3.76 18.50
N SER A 63 -2.55 -3.22 17.37
CA SER A 63 -3.36 -2.98 16.18
C SER A 63 -3.72 -4.29 15.49
N VAL A 64 -2.78 -5.22 15.39
CA VAL A 64 -2.99 -6.56 14.80
C VAL A 64 -4.00 -7.35 15.63
N VAL A 65 -3.85 -7.38 16.96
CA VAL A 65 -4.81 -8.06 17.87
C VAL A 65 -6.22 -7.48 17.76
N ARG A 66 -6.36 -6.16 17.54
CA ARG A 66 -7.69 -5.54 17.35
C ARG A 66 -8.38 -6.01 16.07
N VAL A 67 -7.63 -6.26 15.00
CA VAL A 67 -8.18 -6.82 13.76
C VAL A 67 -8.76 -8.20 14.03
N PHE A 68 -8.01 -9.10 14.67
CA PHE A 68 -8.50 -10.44 14.98
C PHE A 68 -9.77 -10.42 15.83
N ARG A 69 -9.79 -9.64 16.93
CA ARG A 69 -11.00 -9.52 17.77
C ARG A 69 -12.21 -8.96 17.02
N PHE A 70 -12.01 -8.07 16.06
CA PHE A 70 -13.11 -7.54 15.26
C PHE A 70 -13.73 -8.64 14.39
N VAL A 71 -12.89 -9.45 13.74
CA VAL A 71 -13.31 -10.56 12.90
C VAL A 71 -13.97 -11.68 13.70
N GLU A 72 -13.38 -12.07 14.83
CA GLU A 72 -13.98 -13.07 15.74
C GLU A 72 -15.38 -12.66 16.20
N ARG A 73 -15.58 -11.38 16.55
CA ARG A 73 -16.88 -10.85 16.94
C ARG A 73 -17.87 -10.81 15.77
N ALA A 74 -17.40 -10.46 14.58
CA ALA A 74 -18.23 -10.47 13.39
C ALA A 74 -18.65 -11.88 12.97
N ALA A 75 -17.80 -12.89 13.19
CA ALA A 75 -18.09 -14.29 12.92
C ALA A 75 -19.04 -14.93 13.96
N ALA A 76 -19.13 -14.35 15.16
CA ALA A 76 -20.01 -14.81 16.23
C ALA A 76 -21.40 -14.14 16.26
N ALA A 77 -21.66 -13.20 15.34
CA ALA A 77 -22.93 -12.47 15.22
C ALA A 77 -23.80 -13.08 14.11
#